data_AF-A0A2A7AU05-F1
#
_entry.id   AF-A0A2A7AU05-F1
#
_cell.length_a   1.000
_cell.length_b   1.000
_cell.length_c   1.000
_cell.angle_alpha   90.00
_cell.angle_beta   90.00
_cell.angle_gamma   90.00
#
_symmetry.space_group_name_H-M   'P 1'
#
loop_
_entity.id
_entity.type
_entity.pdbx_description
1 polymer ?
#
loop_
_entity_poly.entity_id
_entity_poly.type
_entity_poly.pdbx_seq_one_letter_code
_entity_poly.pdbx_strand_id
1 'polypeptide(L)'
;MKKEEYMPGVNRINTYTDSRFSKKVLNQHGAFLIGDEPYEVEIVSKTDAIIRGKNPNFYESVIENFRFYAEHITNFWDESNNLVKTYPAVELVRISIAEIQPSQFYVDEIKKRAVSDFVYTEEDLVIPLVKWEGRNVSVDGHTRLFVAAEKGIQNVYGFYTKADDYVRDFAAEAIRRNIVSPYQLIEVKHRDYEKLWFAFCDEYFSGK
;
A
#
# COMPACT_ATOMS: atom_id res chain seq x y z
N MET A 1 20.74 32.49 15.38
CA MET A 1 20.74 31.47 14.30
C MET A 1 20.14 30.21 14.86
N LYS A 2 18.93 29.83 14.44
CA LYS A 2 18.43 28.47 14.68
C LYS A 2 19.32 27.56 13.83
N LYS A 3 19.99 26.58 14.46
CA LYS A 3 20.60 25.49 13.71
C LYS A 3 19.48 24.85 12.90
N GLU A 4 19.59 24.83 11.58
CA GLU A 4 18.82 23.90 10.77
C GLU A 4 19.23 22.50 11.26
N GLU A 5 18.39 21.90 12.11
CA GLU A 5 18.55 20.51 12.49
C GLU A 5 18.43 19.69 11.20
N TYR A 6 19.51 19.01 10.86
CA TYR A 6 19.51 17.98 9.84
C TYR A 6 18.38 16.98 10.18
N MET A 7 17.30 17.00 9.40
CA MET A 7 16.27 15.98 9.47
C MET A 7 16.82 14.72 8.80
N PRO A 8 17.05 13.62 9.53
CA PRO A 8 17.47 12.37 8.91
C PRO A 8 16.38 11.89 7.96
N GLY A 9 16.77 11.28 6.84
CA GLY A 9 15.81 10.71 5.90
C GLY A 9 14.91 9.65 6.56
N VAL A 10 13.64 9.61 6.15
CA VAL A 10 12.68 8.61 6.59
C VAL A 10 12.81 7.37 5.71
N ASN A 11 13.16 6.23 6.29
CA ASN A 11 13.34 4.98 5.58
C ASN A 11 12.18 4.02 5.89
N ARG A 12 11.36 3.69 4.91
CA ARG A 12 10.31 2.68 5.05
C ARG A 12 10.91 1.27 5.06
N ILE A 13 10.43 0.43 5.96
CA ILE A 13 10.84 -0.98 6.06
C ILE A 13 9.90 -1.84 5.23
N ASN A 14 10.46 -2.50 4.22
CA ASN A 14 9.72 -3.34 3.28
C ASN A 14 9.79 -4.84 3.59
N THR A 15 10.52 -5.22 4.64
CA THR A 15 10.59 -6.62 5.10
C THR A 15 9.44 -6.91 6.07
N TYR A 16 9.11 -8.20 6.25
CA TYR A 16 8.03 -8.63 7.13
C TYR A 16 8.52 -9.29 8.43
N THR A 17 9.82 -9.18 8.73
CA THR A 17 10.51 -9.93 9.80
C THR A 17 11.44 -9.07 10.64
N ASP A 18 11.40 -7.75 10.50
CA ASP A 18 12.25 -6.85 11.28
C ASP A 18 11.81 -6.84 12.75
N SER A 19 12.68 -7.28 13.66
CA SER A 19 12.33 -7.47 15.06
C SER A 19 12.10 -6.18 15.84
N ARG A 20 12.43 -5.01 15.27
CA ARG A 20 12.16 -3.71 15.90
C ARG A 20 10.69 -3.32 15.88
N PHE A 21 9.88 -3.99 15.05
CA PHE A 21 8.49 -3.62 14.80
C PHE A 21 7.55 -4.77 15.12
N SER A 22 6.31 -4.42 15.46
CA SER A 22 5.24 -5.39 15.61
C SER A 22 4.91 -6.05 14.26
N LYS A 23 4.55 -7.34 14.32
CA LYS A 23 4.14 -8.08 13.12
C LYS A 23 2.96 -7.43 12.40
N LYS A 24 2.04 -6.85 13.17
CA LYS A 24 0.86 -6.13 12.65
C LYS A 24 1.29 -4.94 11.79
N VAL A 25 2.17 -4.08 12.29
CA VAL A 25 2.64 -2.89 11.57
C VAL A 25 3.47 -3.26 10.34
N LEU A 26 4.32 -4.28 10.43
CA LEU A 26 5.08 -4.78 9.27
C LEU A 26 4.16 -5.26 8.15
N ASN A 27 3.12 -6.03 8.49
CA ASN A 27 2.17 -6.57 7.51
C ASN A 27 1.34 -5.44 6.85
N GLN A 28 1.09 -4.33 7.56
CA GLN A 28 0.43 -3.13 7.02
C GLN A 28 1.41 -2.18 6.28
N HIS A 29 2.71 -2.50 6.23
CA HIS A 29 3.77 -1.63 5.72
C HIS A 29 3.82 -0.24 6.37
N GLY A 30 3.57 -0.19 7.68
CA GLY A 30 3.61 1.02 8.51
C GLY A 30 4.90 1.19 9.31
N ALA A 31 5.96 0.43 9.00
CA ALA A 31 7.23 0.48 9.72
C ALA A 31 8.22 1.45 9.05
N PHE A 32 8.79 2.37 9.85
CA PHE A 32 9.73 3.40 9.39
C PHE A 32 10.91 3.54 10.35
N LEU A 33 12.06 3.95 9.81
CA LEU A 33 13.25 4.34 10.56
C LEU A 33 13.64 5.77 10.26
N ILE A 34 14.10 6.47 11.29
CA ILE A 34 14.78 7.76 11.17
C ILE A 34 16.13 7.61 11.87
N GLY A 35 17.20 7.53 11.06
CA GLY A 35 18.44 6.90 11.53
C GLY A 35 18.18 5.44 11.90
N ASP A 36 18.45 5.07 13.16
CA ASP A 36 18.18 3.73 13.70
C ASP A 36 16.92 3.65 14.59
N GLU A 37 16.23 4.78 14.80
CA GLU A 37 15.09 4.86 15.71
C GLU A 37 13.79 4.43 14.99
N PRO A 38 13.02 3.46 15.55
CA PRO A 38 11.81 2.94 14.94
C PRO A 38 10.59 3.84 15.16
N TYR A 39 9.78 3.94 14.11
CA TYR A 39 8.47 4.59 14.10
C TYR A 39 7.44 3.64 13.47
N GLU A 40 6.28 3.52 14.11
CA GLU A 40 5.19 2.68 13.65
C GLU A 40 3.99 3.53 13.28
N VAL A 41 3.33 3.18 12.19
CA VAL A 41 2.01 3.68 11.80
C VAL A 41 1.08 2.47 11.67
N GLU A 42 0.19 2.30 12.63
CA GLU A 42 -0.78 1.19 12.65
C GLU A 42 -2.13 1.67 12.13
N ILE A 43 -2.60 1.10 11.03
CA ILE A 43 -3.95 1.31 10.53
C ILE A 43 -4.93 0.63 11.48
N VAL A 44 -5.87 1.41 12.02
CA VAL A 44 -6.90 0.93 12.97
C VAL A 44 -8.32 1.07 12.40
N SER A 45 -8.51 1.85 11.34
CA SER A 45 -9.77 1.98 10.61
C SER A 45 -9.50 2.34 9.14
N LYS A 46 -10.56 2.47 8.32
CA LYS A 46 -10.46 2.97 6.94
C LYS A 46 -9.90 4.40 6.81
N THR A 47 -9.86 5.18 7.89
CA THR A 47 -9.46 6.60 7.86
C THR A 47 -8.48 6.97 8.96
N ASP A 48 -8.17 6.05 9.87
CA ASP A 48 -7.46 6.33 11.10
C ASP A 48 -6.25 5.41 11.28
N ALA A 49 -5.15 6.00 11.72
CA ALA A 49 -3.97 5.28 12.15
C ALA A 49 -3.42 5.81 13.48
N ILE A 50 -2.76 4.93 14.22
CA ILE A 50 -2.00 5.27 15.42
C ILE A 50 -0.52 5.38 15.03
N ILE A 51 0.11 6.50 15.36
CA ILE A 51 1.55 6.71 15.19
C ILE A 51 2.28 6.54 16.53
N ARG A 52 3.39 5.81 16.49
CA ARG A 52 4.28 5.58 17.64
C ARG A 52 5.72 5.83 17.25
N GLY A 53 6.51 6.28 18.21
CA GLY A 53 7.94 6.45 18.08
C GLY A 53 8.51 7.30 19.21
N LYS A 54 9.83 7.28 19.34
CA LYS A 54 10.50 7.90 20.49
C LYS A 54 10.41 9.43 20.51
N ASN A 55 10.44 10.08 19.35
CA ASN A 55 10.45 11.53 19.24
C ASN A 55 9.30 12.04 18.35
N PRO A 56 8.24 12.64 18.94
CA PRO A 56 7.10 13.19 18.22
C PRO A 56 7.46 14.27 17.18
N ASN A 57 8.62 14.93 17.29
CA ASN A 57 9.06 15.92 16.31
C ASN A 57 9.22 15.34 14.89
N PHE A 58 9.33 14.03 14.77
CA PHE A 58 9.42 13.35 13.48
C PHE A 58 8.10 12.76 12.97
N TYR A 59 7.02 12.84 13.75
CA TYR A 59 5.75 12.23 13.37
C TYR A 59 5.23 12.78 12.04
N GLU A 60 5.35 14.08 11.80
CA GLU A 60 4.90 14.68 10.54
C GLU A 60 5.60 14.06 9.31
N SER A 61 6.93 13.94 9.34
CA SER A 61 7.70 13.35 8.23
C SER A 61 7.36 11.86 8.02
N VAL A 62 7.13 11.10 9.10
CA VAL A 62 6.69 9.70 9.00
C VAL A 62 5.29 9.60 8.39
N ILE A 63 4.36 10.45 8.86
CA ILE A 63 2.98 10.50 8.37
C ILE A 63 2.95 10.85 6.87
N GLU A 64 3.72 11.83 6.42
CA GLU A 64 3.80 12.20 5.01
C GLU A 64 4.31 11.05 4.14
N ASN A 65 5.37 10.36 4.57
CA ASN A 65 5.90 9.19 3.86
C ASN A 65 4.92 8.02 3.84
N PHE A 66 4.18 7.81 4.93
CA PHE A 66 3.15 6.78 5.00
C PHE A 66 1.97 7.11 4.07
N ARG A 67 1.48 8.35 4.09
CA ARG A 67 0.32 8.78 3.30
C ARG A 67 0.56 8.75 1.80
N PHE A 68 1.81 8.80 1.34
CA PHE A 68 2.12 8.57 -0.08
C PHE A 68 1.51 7.25 -0.60
N TYR A 69 1.40 6.22 0.24
CA TYR A 69 0.80 4.92 -0.11
C TYR A 69 -0.64 4.74 0.40
N ALA A 70 -1.09 5.59 1.32
CA ALA A 70 -2.30 5.39 2.11
C ALA A 70 -3.07 6.70 2.32
N GLU A 71 -3.33 7.44 1.24
CA GLU A 71 -3.96 8.77 1.31
C GLU A 71 -5.31 8.79 2.04
N HIS A 72 -6.06 7.68 1.96
CA HIS A 72 -7.31 7.44 2.68
C HIS A 72 -7.21 7.56 4.19
N ILE A 73 -6.03 7.35 4.78
CA ILE A 73 -5.78 7.60 6.19
C ILE A 73 -5.62 9.10 6.38
N THR A 74 -6.62 9.71 6.99
CA THR A 74 -6.73 11.16 7.17
C THR A 74 -6.54 11.59 8.60
N ASN A 75 -6.67 10.69 9.58
CA ASN A 75 -6.50 11.01 11.00
C ASN A 75 -5.38 10.17 11.61
N PHE A 76 -4.47 10.84 12.30
CA PHE A 76 -3.34 10.22 12.97
C PHE A 76 -3.39 10.55 14.45
N TRP A 77 -3.38 9.51 15.28
CA TRP A 77 -3.49 9.59 16.73
C TRP A 77 -2.19 9.09 17.37
N ASP A 78 -1.82 9.62 18.54
CA ASP A 78 -0.75 9.03 19.34
C ASP A 78 -1.29 7.91 20.26
N GLU A 79 -0.40 7.24 21.01
CA GLU A 79 -0.78 6.17 21.95
C GLU A 79 -1.62 6.64 23.14
N SER A 80 -1.71 7.96 23.36
CA SER A 80 -2.53 8.59 24.39
C SER A 80 -3.89 9.07 23.84
N ASN A 81 -4.25 8.67 22.60
CA ASN A 81 -5.44 9.10 21.88
C ASN A 81 -5.52 10.61 21.59
N ASN A 82 -4.39 11.32 21.57
CA ASN A 82 -4.38 12.70 21.09
C ASN A 82 -4.30 12.72 19.58
N LEU A 83 -5.06 13.62 18.94
CA LEU A 83 -4.97 13.85 17.51
C LEU A 83 -3.65 14.56 17.18
N VAL A 84 -2.77 13.89 16.45
CA VAL A 84 -1.46 14.39 16.01
C VAL A 84 -1.60 15.21 14.73
N LYS A 85 -2.32 14.66 13.74
CA LYS A 85 -2.48 15.28 12.42
C LYS A 85 -3.80 14.86 11.80
N THR A 86 -4.44 15.80 11.09
CA THR A 86 -5.60 15.52 10.26
C THR A 86 -5.41 16.08 8.84
N TYR A 87 -6.01 15.44 7.87
CA TYR A 87 -6.03 15.80 6.45
C TYR A 87 -7.47 15.92 5.95
N PRO A 88 -7.71 16.58 4.80
CA PRO A 88 -9.02 16.57 4.17
C PRO A 88 -9.53 15.15 3.97
N ALA A 89 -10.82 14.94 4.23
CA ALA A 89 -11.47 13.65 4.05
C ALA A 89 -11.31 13.16 2.61
N VAL A 90 -11.04 11.87 2.47
CA VAL A 90 -10.98 11.18 1.17
C VAL A 90 -12.25 10.36 1.00
N GLU A 91 -12.93 10.56 -0.12
CA GLU A 91 -14.14 9.79 -0.44
C GLU A 91 -13.77 8.33 -0.73
N LEU A 92 -14.47 7.42 -0.05
CA LEU A 92 -14.33 5.99 -0.25
C LEU A 92 -15.53 5.45 -1.01
N VAL A 93 -15.27 4.69 -2.06
CA VAL A 93 -16.28 4.01 -2.87
C VAL A 93 -16.18 2.52 -2.67
N ARG A 94 -17.32 1.86 -2.43
CA ARG A 94 -17.40 0.40 -2.35
C ARG A 94 -17.51 -0.17 -3.75
N ILE A 95 -16.57 -1.03 -4.16
CA ILE A 95 -16.43 -1.55 -5.52
C ILE A 95 -16.32 -3.07 -5.48
N SER A 96 -16.91 -3.74 -6.47
CA SER A 96 -16.73 -5.18 -6.63
C SER A 96 -15.30 -5.49 -7.09
N ILE A 97 -14.66 -6.49 -6.49
CA ILE A 97 -13.32 -6.95 -6.91
C ILE A 97 -13.30 -7.33 -8.39
N ALA A 98 -14.40 -7.89 -8.91
CA ALA A 98 -14.53 -8.28 -10.31
C ALA A 98 -14.47 -7.08 -11.29
N GLU A 99 -14.73 -5.86 -10.82
CA GLU A 99 -14.74 -4.63 -11.63
C GLU A 99 -13.39 -3.88 -11.60
N ILE A 100 -12.42 -4.38 -10.84
CA ILE A 100 -11.11 -3.74 -10.69
C ILE A 100 -10.15 -4.31 -11.74
N GLN A 101 -9.58 -3.46 -12.58
CA GLN A 101 -8.49 -3.81 -13.48
C GLN A 101 -7.15 -3.70 -12.74
N PRO A 102 -6.41 -4.79 -12.51
CA PRO A 102 -5.07 -4.70 -11.95
C PRO A 102 -4.08 -4.09 -12.95
N SER A 103 -3.15 -3.28 -12.44
CA SER A 103 -1.93 -2.83 -13.13
C SER A 103 -0.69 -3.66 -12.77
N GLN A 104 -0.89 -4.91 -12.32
CA GLN A 104 0.18 -5.87 -11.98
C GLN A 104 -0.24 -7.25 -12.48
N PHE A 105 0.72 -8.14 -12.71
CA PHE A 105 0.46 -9.48 -13.25
C PHE A 105 0.70 -10.60 -12.25
N TYR A 106 1.77 -10.45 -11.46
CA TYR A 106 2.28 -11.48 -10.57
C TYR A 106 2.08 -11.11 -9.11
N VAL A 107 1.87 -12.10 -8.24
CA VAL A 107 1.79 -11.92 -6.78
C VAL A 107 2.87 -12.77 -6.13
N ASP A 108 3.65 -12.15 -5.26
CA ASP A 108 4.72 -12.80 -4.51
C ASP A 108 4.16 -13.64 -3.35
N GLU A 109 4.57 -14.91 -3.24
CA GLU A 109 4.10 -15.83 -2.19
C GLU A 109 4.41 -15.36 -0.75
N ILE A 110 5.52 -14.64 -0.52
CA ILE A 110 5.89 -14.15 0.82
C ILE A 110 4.99 -12.96 1.18
N LYS A 111 4.82 -12.02 0.25
CA LYS A 111 3.90 -10.89 0.41
C LYS A 111 2.47 -11.40 0.63
N LYS A 112 2.02 -12.39 -0.14
CA LYS A 112 0.71 -13.02 0.00
C LYS A 112 0.50 -13.54 1.42
N ARG A 113 1.45 -14.30 1.98
CA ARG A 113 1.34 -14.82 3.35
C ARG A 113 1.21 -13.69 4.37
N ALA A 114 2.07 -12.68 4.29
CA ALA A 114 2.01 -11.53 5.20
C ALA A 114 0.67 -10.77 5.11
N VAL A 115 0.13 -10.63 3.89
CA VAL A 115 -1.15 -9.96 3.65
C VAL A 115 -2.34 -10.81 4.11
N SER A 116 -2.26 -12.13 3.93
CA SER A 116 -3.30 -13.07 4.36
C SER A 116 -3.51 -13.05 5.88
N ASP A 117 -2.49 -12.68 6.67
CA ASP A 117 -2.60 -12.56 8.13
C ASP A 117 -3.36 -11.31 8.60
N PHE A 118 -3.70 -10.36 7.73
CA PHE A 118 -4.44 -9.15 8.12
C PHE A 118 -5.69 -8.85 7.30
N VAL A 119 -5.83 -9.41 6.09
CA VAL A 119 -7.06 -9.24 5.28
C VAL A 119 -8.11 -10.24 5.77
N TYR A 120 -9.12 -9.79 6.50
CA TYR A 120 -10.21 -10.64 7.00
C TYR A 120 -11.56 -10.25 6.39
N THR A 121 -11.76 -8.97 6.12
CA THR A 121 -13.02 -8.38 5.69
C THR A 121 -12.79 -7.33 4.61
N GLU A 122 -13.87 -6.85 3.99
CA GLU A 122 -13.78 -5.72 3.03
C GLU A 122 -13.27 -4.43 3.67
N GLU A 123 -13.41 -4.27 4.98
CA GLU A 123 -12.95 -3.10 5.75
C GLU A 123 -11.42 -3.00 5.82
N ASP A 124 -10.72 -4.13 5.67
CA ASP A 124 -9.25 -4.20 5.67
C ASP A 124 -8.65 -3.79 4.31
N LEU A 125 -9.52 -3.51 3.32
CA LEU A 125 -9.18 -3.36 1.92
C LEU A 125 -9.58 -1.98 1.41
N VAL A 126 -8.66 -1.02 1.55
CA VAL A 126 -8.76 0.29 0.92
C VAL A 126 -7.70 0.43 -0.16
N ILE A 127 -8.15 0.54 -1.42
CA ILE A 127 -7.32 0.41 -2.63
C ILE A 127 -7.23 1.76 -3.37
N PRO A 128 -6.02 2.26 -3.69
CA PRO A 128 -5.88 3.43 -4.56
C PRO A 128 -6.27 3.08 -6.00
N LEU A 129 -7.13 3.89 -6.59
CA LEU A 129 -7.68 3.69 -7.93
C LEU A 129 -7.44 4.89 -8.84
N VAL A 130 -7.36 4.62 -10.14
CA VAL A 130 -7.52 5.63 -11.20
C VAL A 130 -8.61 5.20 -12.16
N LYS A 131 -9.30 6.17 -12.77
CA LYS A 131 -10.21 5.92 -13.90
C LYS A 131 -9.41 5.90 -15.20
N TRP A 132 -9.57 4.83 -15.97
CA TRP A 132 -9.00 4.72 -17.32
C TRP A 132 -9.93 3.88 -18.19
N GLU A 133 -10.33 4.42 -19.34
CA GLU A 133 -11.23 3.76 -20.31
C GLU A 133 -12.50 3.14 -19.67
N GLY A 134 -13.11 3.87 -18.74
CA GLY A 134 -14.31 3.41 -18.03
C GLY A 134 -14.07 2.35 -16.94
N ARG A 135 -12.83 1.90 -16.74
CA ARG A 135 -12.44 0.90 -15.72
C ARG A 135 -11.91 1.55 -14.44
N ASN A 136 -12.04 0.81 -13.33
CA ASN A 136 -11.37 1.10 -12.07
C ASN A 136 -10.00 0.41 -12.08
N VAL A 137 -8.92 1.14 -12.33
CA VAL A 137 -7.58 0.54 -12.33
C VAL A 137 -6.96 0.66 -10.95
N SER A 138 -6.53 -0.44 -10.34
CA SER A 138 -5.80 -0.41 -9.07
C SER A 138 -4.37 0.05 -9.28
N VAL A 139 -3.99 1.16 -8.65
CA VAL A 139 -2.63 1.73 -8.68
C VAL A 139 -1.66 0.88 -7.87
N ASP A 140 -2.13 0.37 -6.73
CA ASP A 140 -1.40 -0.47 -5.78
C ASP A 140 -2.40 -1.39 -5.05
N GLY A 141 -1.93 -2.27 -4.17
CA GLY A 141 -2.75 -3.19 -3.38
C GLY A 141 -3.10 -4.49 -4.09
N HIS A 142 -2.41 -4.86 -5.18
CA HIS A 142 -2.72 -6.06 -5.96
C HIS A 142 -2.64 -7.35 -5.15
N THR A 143 -1.67 -7.48 -4.24
CA THR A 143 -1.60 -8.64 -3.33
C THR A 143 -2.79 -8.70 -2.37
N ARG A 144 -3.26 -7.54 -1.87
CA ARG A 144 -4.46 -7.45 -1.02
C ARG A 144 -5.71 -7.88 -1.79
N LEU A 145 -5.85 -7.40 -3.03
CA LEU A 145 -6.94 -7.79 -3.93
C LEU A 145 -6.91 -9.29 -4.25
N PHE A 146 -5.74 -9.86 -4.51
CA PHE A 146 -5.58 -11.30 -4.77
C PHE A 146 -6.00 -12.15 -3.58
N VAL A 147 -5.50 -11.82 -2.38
CA VAL A 147 -5.87 -12.52 -1.13
C VAL A 147 -7.37 -12.40 -0.87
N ALA A 148 -7.95 -11.21 -1.09
CA ALA A 148 -9.39 -11.00 -0.94
C ALA A 148 -10.21 -11.88 -1.88
N ALA A 149 -9.80 -11.96 -3.15
CA ALA A 149 -10.40 -12.84 -4.16
C ALA A 149 -10.33 -14.32 -3.73
N GLU A 150 -9.17 -14.79 -3.25
CA GLU A 150 -9.00 -16.17 -2.74
C GLU A 150 -9.85 -16.46 -1.51
N LYS A 151 -10.04 -15.46 -0.63
CA LYS A 151 -10.90 -15.57 0.56
C LYS A 151 -12.39 -15.43 0.25
N GLY A 152 -12.76 -15.24 -1.01
CA GLY A 152 -14.15 -15.08 -1.44
C GLY A 152 -14.77 -13.73 -1.05
N ILE A 153 -13.96 -12.75 -0.63
CA ILE A 153 -14.43 -11.38 -0.42
C ILE A 153 -14.81 -10.80 -1.78
N GLN A 154 -16.01 -10.23 -1.88
CA GLN A 154 -16.56 -9.79 -3.17
C GLN A 154 -16.37 -8.30 -3.43
N ASN A 155 -16.15 -7.50 -2.38
CA ASN A 155 -16.08 -6.05 -2.47
C ASN A 155 -14.90 -5.52 -1.65
N VAL A 156 -14.45 -4.33 -2.03
CA VAL A 156 -13.43 -3.55 -1.32
C VAL A 156 -13.86 -2.09 -1.28
N TYR A 157 -13.17 -1.30 -0.47
CA TYR A 157 -13.21 0.15 -0.60
C TYR A 157 -12.07 0.61 -1.52
N GLY A 158 -12.33 1.66 -2.29
CA GLY A 158 -11.32 2.34 -3.08
C GLY A 158 -11.43 3.84 -2.95
N PHE A 159 -10.34 4.54 -3.26
CA PHE A 159 -10.31 5.99 -3.38
C PHE A 159 -9.61 6.37 -4.68
N TYR A 160 -10.07 7.44 -5.34
CA TYR A 160 -9.45 7.89 -6.56
C TYR A 160 -8.27 8.82 -6.26
N THR A 161 -7.11 8.48 -6.82
CA THR A 161 -5.88 9.25 -6.67
C THR A 161 -5.32 9.69 -8.03
N LYS A 162 -4.24 10.46 -8.03
CA LYS A 162 -3.41 10.70 -9.20
C LYS A 162 -2.37 9.60 -9.30
N ALA A 163 -2.13 9.13 -10.52
CA ALA A 163 -1.03 8.22 -10.80
C ALA A 163 -0.36 8.60 -12.11
N ASP A 164 0.89 8.22 -12.25
CA ASP A 164 1.66 8.43 -13.47
C ASP A 164 1.17 7.52 -14.60
N ASP A 165 1.51 7.89 -15.84
CA ASP A 165 1.02 7.22 -17.04
C ASP A 165 1.39 5.73 -17.11
N TYR A 166 2.43 5.29 -16.38
CA TYR A 166 2.83 3.88 -16.34
C TYR A 166 1.73 2.95 -15.84
N VAL A 167 0.84 3.44 -14.96
CA VAL A 167 -0.27 2.62 -14.43
C VAL A 167 -1.21 2.19 -15.56
N ARG A 168 -1.42 3.06 -16.55
CA ARG A 168 -2.26 2.77 -17.73
C ARG A 168 -1.59 1.77 -18.64
N ASP A 169 -0.29 1.95 -18.90
CA ASP A 169 0.49 1.03 -19.75
C ASP A 169 0.53 -0.36 -19.12
N PHE A 170 0.71 -0.45 -17.81
CA PHE A 170 0.70 -1.71 -17.07
C PHE A 170 -0.68 -2.36 -17.07
N ALA A 171 -1.77 -1.60 -16.89
CA ALA A 171 -3.13 -2.13 -17.01
C ALA A 171 -3.42 -2.65 -18.42
N ALA A 172 -2.97 -1.96 -19.47
CA ALA A 172 -3.10 -2.41 -20.85
C ALA A 172 -2.32 -3.71 -21.11
N GLU A 173 -1.12 -3.84 -20.55
CA GLU A 173 -0.34 -5.08 -20.58
C GLU A 173 -1.04 -6.22 -19.82
N ALA A 174 -1.61 -5.94 -18.63
CA ALA A 174 -2.38 -6.93 -17.87
C ALA A 174 -3.53 -7.50 -18.71
N ILE A 175 -4.29 -6.63 -19.38
CA ILE A 175 -5.38 -7.04 -20.29
C ILE A 175 -4.85 -7.90 -21.43
N ARG A 176 -3.71 -7.53 -22.06
CA ARG A 176 -3.07 -8.34 -23.12
C ARG A 176 -2.66 -9.73 -22.63
N ARG A 177 -2.37 -9.88 -21.33
CA ARG A 177 -2.09 -11.16 -20.66
C ARG A 177 -3.34 -11.90 -20.16
N ASN A 178 -4.55 -11.43 -20.51
CA ASN A 178 -5.84 -11.93 -20.02
C ASN A 178 -6.07 -11.77 -18.51
N ILE A 179 -5.37 -10.82 -17.89
CA ILE A 179 -5.56 -10.43 -16.48
C ILE A 179 -6.50 -9.23 -16.45
N VAL A 180 -7.80 -9.52 -16.44
CA VAL A 180 -8.86 -8.50 -16.52
C VAL A 180 -9.53 -8.21 -15.17
N SER A 181 -9.18 -8.96 -14.13
CA SER A 181 -9.58 -8.71 -12.74
C SER A 181 -8.56 -9.34 -11.76
N PRO A 182 -8.64 -9.07 -10.45
CA PRO A 182 -7.73 -9.65 -9.48
C PRO A 182 -7.82 -11.17 -9.37
N TYR A 183 -8.93 -11.77 -9.81
CA TYR A 183 -9.10 -13.23 -9.88
C TYR A 183 -8.14 -13.91 -10.87
N GLN A 184 -7.56 -13.17 -11.81
CA GLN A 184 -6.60 -13.70 -12.80
C GLN A 184 -5.13 -13.34 -12.49
N LEU A 185 -4.86 -12.70 -11.35
CA LEU A 185 -3.47 -12.47 -10.93
C LEU A 185 -2.77 -13.82 -10.69
N ILE A 186 -1.47 -13.88 -11.00
CA ILE A 186 -0.70 -15.12 -11.00
C ILE A 186 0.22 -15.15 -9.77
N GLU A 187 -0.04 -16.05 -8.82
CA GLU A 187 0.90 -16.31 -7.73
C GLU A 187 2.18 -16.96 -8.25
N VAL A 188 3.33 -16.46 -7.80
CA VAL A 188 4.66 -16.99 -8.13
C VAL A 188 5.54 -17.07 -6.88
N LYS A 189 6.56 -17.93 -6.94
CA LYS A 189 7.58 -18.00 -5.89
C LYS A 189 8.39 -16.72 -5.84
N HIS A 190 8.95 -16.39 -4.67
CA HIS A 190 9.70 -15.14 -4.50
C HIS A 190 10.83 -14.95 -5.51
N ARG A 191 11.62 -16.00 -5.73
CA ARG A 191 12.72 -16.01 -6.73
C ARG A 191 12.25 -15.75 -8.17
N ASP A 192 11.00 -16.08 -8.48
CA ASP A 192 10.42 -15.97 -9.81
C ASP A 192 9.70 -14.62 -9.94
N TYR A 193 9.14 -14.10 -8.85
CA TYR A 193 8.59 -12.73 -8.77
C TYR A 193 9.61 -11.68 -9.17
N GLU A 194 10.84 -11.76 -8.66
CA GLU A 194 11.90 -10.80 -9.02
C GLU A 194 12.21 -10.85 -10.53
N LYS A 195 12.32 -12.06 -11.09
CA LYS A 195 12.65 -12.26 -12.52
C LYS A 195 11.53 -11.89 -13.46
N LEU A 196 10.27 -11.95 -13.00
CA LEU A 196 9.10 -11.71 -13.84
C LEU A 196 8.58 -10.29 -13.67
N TRP A 197 8.39 -9.85 -12.43
CA TRP A 197 7.80 -8.54 -12.13
C TRP A 197 8.86 -7.44 -12.09
N PHE A 198 9.95 -7.60 -11.34
CA PHE A 198 10.96 -6.54 -11.28
C PHE A 198 11.65 -6.36 -12.63
N ALA A 199 11.98 -7.45 -13.32
CA ALA A 199 12.54 -7.36 -14.67
C ALA A 199 11.61 -6.62 -15.65
N PHE A 200 10.30 -6.88 -15.61
CA PHE A 200 9.33 -6.15 -16.45
C PHE A 200 9.30 -4.65 -16.11
N CYS A 201 9.28 -4.31 -14.82
CA CYS A 201 9.33 -2.91 -14.38
C CYS A 201 10.64 -2.24 -14.84
N ASP A 202 11.78 -2.89 -14.63
CA ASP A 202 13.10 -2.38 -15.01
C ASP A 202 13.21 -2.18 -16.52
N GLU A 203 12.74 -3.13 -17.33
CA GLU A 203 12.71 -3.01 -18.78
C GLU A 203 11.83 -1.84 -19.22
N TYR A 204 10.64 -1.70 -18.64
CA TYR A 204 9.73 -0.61 -18.97
C TYR A 204 10.31 0.77 -18.60
N PHE A 205 10.89 0.91 -17.40
CA PHE A 205 11.43 2.19 -16.93
C PHE A 205 12.79 2.54 -17.53
N SER A 206 13.59 1.55 -17.95
CA SER A 206 14.85 1.79 -18.67
C SER A 206 14.66 2.14 -20.15
N GLY A 207 13.53 1.74 -20.74
CA GLY A 207 13.15 2.09 -22.11
C GLY A 207 12.49 3.46 -22.28
N LYS A 208 12.30 4.23 -21.19
CA LYS A 208 11.73 5.58 -21.20
C LYS A 208 12.78 6.69 -21.11
#